data_AF-K8Y6U0-F1
#
_entry.id   AF-K8Y6U0-F1
#
_cell.length_a   1.000
_cell.length_b   1.000
_cell.length_c   1.000
_cell.angle_alpha   90.00
_cell.angle_beta   90.00
_cell.angle_gamma   90.00
#
_symmetry.space_group_name_H-M   'P 1'
#
loop_
_entity.id
_entity.type
_entity.pdbx_description
1 polymer ?
#
loop_
_entity_poly.entity_id
_entity_poly.type
_entity_poly.pdbx_seq_one_letter_code
_entity_poly.pdbx_strand_id
1 'polypeptide(L)'
;MNRLFLCYAFLFTLCVSIFDCGIALTPRLTAKIPPKTETEVFRLNLFDGEVKNLYGVNIGLLNRVLENLIGLQVGGANVADGKTSVQVGGRAVRENKEVYVA
;
A
#
# COMPACT_ATOMS: atom_id res chain seq x y z
N MET A 1 -40.11 2.31 17.69
CA MET A 1 -38.89 1.83 17.00
C MET A 1 -37.73 2.72 17.43
N ASN A 2 -36.77 2.20 18.20
CA ASN A 2 -35.72 3.03 18.80
C ASN A 2 -34.74 3.53 17.72
N ARG A 3 -34.47 4.84 17.71
CA ARG A 3 -33.51 5.46 16.77
C ARG A 3 -32.12 4.79 16.83
N LEU A 4 -31.72 4.33 18.01
CA LEU A 4 -30.51 3.53 18.25
C LEU A 4 -30.50 2.19 17.50
N PHE A 5 -31.64 1.49 17.46
CA PHE A 5 -31.76 0.22 16.74
C PHE A 5 -31.66 0.44 15.23
N LEU A 6 -32.22 1.55 14.73
CA LEU A 6 -32.10 1.94 13.32
C LEU A 6 -30.65 2.26 12.93
N CYS A 7 -29.92 3.00 13.76
CA CYS A 7 -28.50 3.29 13.53
C CYS A 7 -27.66 2.02 13.51
N TYR A 8 -27.91 1.08 14.43
CA TYR A 8 -27.15 -0.18 14.49
C TYR A 8 -27.41 -1.07 13.28
N ALA A 9 -28.67 -1.18 12.85
CA ALA A 9 -29.03 -1.93 11.65
C ALA A 9 -28.40 -1.30 10.39
N PHE A 10 -28.44 0.03 10.26
CA PHE A 10 -27.83 0.74 9.13
C PHE A 10 -26.30 0.57 9.09
N LEU A 11 -25.64 0.62 10.25
CA LEU A 11 -24.20 0.38 10.36
C LEU A 11 -23.84 -1.07 9.99
N PHE A 12 -24.66 -2.03 10.40
CA PHE A 12 -24.48 -3.44 10.06
C PHE A 12 -24.64 -3.68 8.56
N THR A 13 -25.66 -3.09 7.92
CA THR A 13 -25.86 -3.19 6.46
C THR A 13 -24.73 -2.52 5.68
N LEU A 14 -24.22 -1.37 6.15
CA LEU A 14 -23.03 -0.73 5.56
C LEU A 14 -21.80 -1.64 5.65
N CYS A 15 -21.55 -2.23 6.82
CA CYS A 15 -20.44 -3.18 7.01
C CYS A 15 -20.58 -4.37 6.05
N VAL A 16 -21.74 -5.03 6.03
CA VAL A 16 -21.99 -6.18 5.14
C VAL A 16 -21.83 -5.77 3.67
N SER A 17 -22.28 -4.58 3.26
CA SER A 17 -22.11 -4.11 1.86
C SER A 17 -20.65 -3.84 1.46
N ILE A 18 -19.77 -3.50 2.40
CA ILE A 18 -18.31 -3.37 2.16
C ILE A 18 -17.66 -4.77 2.07
N PHE A 19 -18.18 -5.76 2.82
CA PHE A 19 -17.59 -7.10 2.89
C PHE A 19 -18.15 -8.10 1.86
N ASP A 20 -19.41 -7.97 1.42
CA ASP A 20 -20.09 -8.93 0.51
C ASP A 20 -20.00 -8.57 -0.98
N CYS A 21 -19.48 -7.39 -1.35
CA CYS A 21 -19.27 -7.04 -2.76
C CYS A 21 -17.79 -7.09 -3.16
N GLY A 22 -17.29 -8.29 -3.42
CA GLY A 22 -16.59 -8.60 -4.68
C GLY A 22 -15.41 -7.74 -5.13
N ILE A 23 -14.66 -7.07 -4.27
CA ILE A 23 -13.33 -6.61 -4.67
C ILE A 23 -12.40 -7.81 -4.56
N ALA A 24 -12.01 -8.39 -5.71
CA ALA A 24 -10.81 -9.23 -5.80
C ALA A 24 -9.62 -8.34 -5.40
N LEU A 25 -9.32 -8.30 -4.11
CA LEU A 25 -8.73 -7.17 -3.41
C LEU A 25 -7.21 -7.03 -3.58
N THR A 26 -6.66 -7.41 -4.74
CA THR A 26 -5.30 -7.03 -5.18
C THR A 26 -5.20 -7.06 -6.72
N PRO A 27 -5.82 -6.14 -7.48
CA PRO A 27 -5.38 -5.87 -8.84
C PRO A 27 -3.97 -5.29 -8.75
N ARG A 28 -2.96 -6.17 -8.82
CA ARG A 28 -1.55 -5.79 -8.85
C ARG A 28 -1.19 -5.43 -10.28
N LEU A 29 -1.17 -4.14 -10.60
CA LEU A 29 -0.62 -3.67 -11.85
C LEU A 29 0.88 -3.42 -11.65
N THR A 30 1.72 -4.26 -12.26
CA THR A 30 3.18 -4.17 -12.15
C THR A 30 3.81 -4.07 -13.54
N ALA A 31 4.71 -3.09 -13.73
CA ALA A 31 5.60 -3.02 -14.88
C ALA A 31 7.04 -3.38 -14.46
N LYS A 32 7.61 -4.45 -15.05
CA LYS A 32 8.97 -4.94 -14.78
C LYS A 32 9.89 -4.65 -15.96
N ILE A 33 11.06 -4.09 -15.71
CA ILE A 33 12.10 -3.87 -16.73
C ILE A 33 13.47 -4.07 -16.06
N PRO A 34 14.31 -5.04 -16.50
CA PRO A 34 14.04 -6.19 -17.39
C PRO A 34 13.34 -7.38 -16.68
N PRO A 35 12.65 -8.27 -17.42
CA PRO A 35 11.82 -9.35 -16.84
C PRO A 35 12.59 -10.43 -16.07
N LYS A 36 13.93 -10.44 -16.16
CA LYS A 36 14.81 -11.35 -15.43
C LYS A 36 15.27 -10.82 -14.07
N THR A 37 15.00 -9.56 -13.75
CA THR A 37 15.35 -8.98 -12.45
C THR A 37 14.11 -8.86 -11.58
N GLU A 38 14.29 -8.94 -10.26
CA GLU A 38 13.23 -8.69 -9.27
C GLU A 38 12.98 -7.18 -9.09
N THR A 39 13.20 -6.41 -10.16
CA THR A 39 13.12 -4.96 -10.18
C THR A 39 11.82 -4.51 -10.83
N GLU A 40 11.01 -3.78 -10.06
CA GLU A 40 9.77 -3.19 -10.54
C GLU A 40 9.95 -1.67 -10.72
N VAL A 41 9.38 -1.11 -11.78
CA VAL A 41 9.45 0.32 -12.09
C VAL A 41 8.16 1.03 -11.71
N PHE A 42 7.03 0.34 -11.84
CA PHE A 42 5.74 0.82 -11.40
C PHE A 42 4.97 -0.31 -10.74
N ARG A 43 4.39 -0.02 -9.58
CA ARG A 43 3.47 -0.91 -8.89
C ARG A 43 2.28 -0.15 -8.33
N LEU A 44 1.09 -0.65 -8.63
CA LEU A 44 -0.14 -0.29 -7.95
C LEU A 44 -0.65 -1.51 -7.19
N ASN A 45 -0.88 -1.36 -5.90
CA ASN A 45 -1.54 -2.35 -5.05
C ASN A 45 -2.62 -1.67 -4.21
N LEU A 46 -3.72 -2.36 -3.89
CA LEU A 46 -4.74 -1.77 -3.01
C LEU A 46 -4.40 -1.97 -1.53
N PHE A 47 -4.03 -3.19 -1.13
CA PHE A 47 -3.87 -3.54 0.29
C PHE A 47 -2.43 -3.82 0.68
N ASP A 48 -1.79 -4.82 0.06
CA ASP A 48 -0.43 -5.23 0.40
C ASP A 48 0.50 -5.30 -0.83
N GLY A 49 1.72 -4.84 -0.61
CA GLY A 49 2.59 -4.28 -1.63
C GLY A 49 4.06 -4.59 -1.40
N GLU A 50 4.44 -5.88 -1.27
CA GLU A 50 5.84 -6.27 -1.02
C GLU A 50 6.66 -6.51 -2.30
N VAL A 51 7.74 -5.75 -2.47
CA VAL A 51 8.70 -5.87 -3.60
C VAL A 51 10.13 -5.93 -3.06
N LYS A 52 10.99 -6.69 -3.75
CA LYS A 52 12.38 -6.80 -3.35
C LYS A 52 13.20 -5.58 -3.77
N ASN A 53 13.12 -5.21 -5.06
CA ASN A 53 13.80 -4.06 -5.62
C ASN A 53 12.80 -3.16 -6.38
N LEU A 54 12.71 -1.88 -6.01
CA LEU A 54 11.86 -0.90 -6.68
C LEU A 54 12.70 0.28 -7.21
N TYR A 55 12.62 0.50 -8.51
CA TYR A 55 13.28 1.60 -9.21
C TYR A 55 12.22 2.42 -9.95
N GLY A 56 11.45 3.21 -9.19
CA GLY A 56 10.34 3.99 -9.72
C GLY A 56 9.26 4.26 -8.68
N VAL A 57 7.99 3.96 -8.98
CA VAL A 57 6.84 4.38 -8.15
C VAL A 57 6.04 3.19 -7.65
N ASN A 58 5.80 3.13 -6.34
CA ASN A 58 4.90 2.16 -5.70
C ASN A 58 3.76 2.88 -4.98
N ILE A 59 2.52 2.51 -5.28
CA ILE A 59 1.31 3.13 -4.73
C ILE A 59 0.45 2.03 -4.12
N GLY A 60 0.03 2.21 -2.86
CA GLY A 60 -0.87 1.28 -2.18
C GLY A 60 -1.01 1.51 -0.68
N LEU A 61 -1.91 0.81 0.01
CA LEU A 61 -2.13 1.03 1.44
C LEU A 61 -0.94 0.59 2.29
N LEU A 62 -0.41 -0.62 2.08
CA LEU A 62 0.78 -1.12 2.75
C LEU A 62 1.85 -1.43 1.70
N ASN A 63 2.92 -0.65 1.70
CA ASN A 63 4.02 -0.82 0.77
C ASN A 63 5.29 -1.26 1.52
N ARG A 64 5.95 -2.31 1.04
CA ARG A 64 7.19 -2.83 1.62
C ARG A 64 8.24 -3.07 0.55
N VAL A 65 9.41 -2.45 0.70
CA VAL A 65 10.58 -2.68 -0.17
C VAL A 65 11.70 -3.30 0.66
N LEU A 66 12.14 -4.50 0.28
CA LEU A 66 13.04 -5.33 1.09
C LEU A 66 14.52 -5.00 0.94
N GLU A 67 14.99 -4.58 -0.23
CA GLU A 67 16.45 -4.43 -0.48
C GLU A 67 16.86 -3.07 -1.04
N ASN A 68 16.26 -2.66 -2.16
CA ASN A 68 16.59 -1.39 -2.77
C ASN A 68 15.32 -0.65 -3.20
N LEU A 69 15.14 0.53 -2.62
CA LEU A 69 14.23 1.54 -3.11
C LEU A 69 15.05 2.69 -3.70
N ILE A 70 14.87 2.92 -4.99
CA ILE A 70 15.25 4.14 -5.70
C ILE A 70 13.98 4.71 -6.34
N GLY A 71 13.33 5.65 -5.65
CA GLY A 71 12.11 6.27 -6.15
C GLY A 71 11.12 6.67 -5.06
N LEU A 72 9.83 6.58 -5.40
CA LEU A 72 8.73 7.14 -4.62
C LEU A 72 7.75 6.05 -4.15
N GLN A 73 7.43 6.07 -2.87
CA GLN A 73 6.29 5.31 -2.32
C GLN A 73 5.18 6.26 -1.87
N VAL A 74 3.94 5.93 -2.23
CA VAL A 74 2.74 6.65 -1.79
C VAL A 74 1.78 5.65 -1.15
N GLY A 75 1.47 5.83 0.13
CA GLY A 75 0.67 4.84 0.84
C GLY A 75 0.35 5.11 2.29
N GLY A 76 -0.58 4.31 2.84
CA GLY A 76 -0.98 4.40 4.24
C GLY A 76 0.18 4.11 5.20
N ALA A 77 0.87 2.99 4.97
CA ALA A 77 2.12 2.64 5.64
C ALA A 77 3.15 2.20 4.60
N ASN A 78 4.31 2.84 4.62
CA ASN A 78 5.42 2.55 3.73
C ASN A 78 6.63 2.09 4.56
N VAL A 79 7.22 0.96 4.16
CA VAL A 79 8.47 0.44 4.73
C VAL A 79 9.47 0.29 3.59
N ALA A 80 10.68 0.80 3.78
CA ALA A 80 11.76 0.61 2.83
C ALA A 80 13.09 0.36 3.54
N ASP A 81 13.75 -0.72 3.16
CA ASP A 81 15.16 -0.91 3.40
C ASP A 81 15.89 -0.59 2.10
N GLY A 82 16.47 0.61 1.98
CA GLY A 82 17.01 1.06 0.69
C GLY A 82 17.63 2.45 0.71
N LYS A 83 18.60 2.68 -0.19
CA LYS A 83 19.55 3.83 -0.15
C LYS A 83 18.97 5.21 -0.51
N THR A 84 17.96 5.30 -1.40
CA THR A 84 17.41 6.59 -1.85
C THR A 84 15.90 6.52 -2.04
N SER A 85 15.14 6.86 -1.00
CA SER A 85 13.69 6.75 -1.01
C SER A 85 13.01 8.06 -0.65
N VAL A 86 11.94 8.38 -1.38
CA VAL A 86 10.93 9.35 -0.96
C VAL A 86 9.68 8.57 -0.60
N GLN A 87 9.14 8.81 0.59
CA GLN A 87 7.95 8.12 1.09
C GLN A 87 6.91 9.16 1.49
N VAL A 88 5.68 8.99 1.04
CA VAL A 88 4.56 9.91 1.29
C VAL A 88 3.36 9.12 1.81
N GLY A 89 2.78 9.60 2.91
CA GLY A 89 1.52 9.12 3.46
C GLY A 89 1.56 8.89 4.97
N GLY A 90 0.63 8.10 5.51
CA GLY A 90 0.30 8.13 6.94
C GLY A 90 1.44 7.72 7.87
N ARG A 91 2.20 6.68 7.50
CA ARG A 91 3.38 6.24 8.22
C ARG A 91 4.48 5.86 7.24
N ALA A 92 5.67 6.39 7.40
CA ALA A 92 6.86 6.00 6.66
C ALA A 92 7.93 5.50 7.61
N VAL A 93 8.47 4.31 7.35
CA VAL A 93 9.58 3.72 8.10
C VAL A 93 10.68 3.40 7.10
N ARG A 94 11.91 3.72 7.48
CA ARG A 94 13.09 3.36 6.72
C ARG A 94 14.05 2.64 7.65
N GLU A 95 14.30 1.37 7.39
CA GLU A 95 14.99 0.45 8.32
C GLU A 95 16.49 0.76 8.53
N ASN A 96 16.97 1.91 8.04
CA ASN A 96 18.35 2.39 8.22
C ASN A 96 18.49 3.90 8.52
N LYS A 97 17.38 4.60 8.81
CA LYS A 97 17.31 5.98 9.37
C LYS A 97 15.83 6.34 9.43
N GLU A 98 15.27 6.57 10.62
CA GLU A 98 13.91 7.11 10.72
C GLU A 98 13.87 8.47 10.01
N VAL A 99 13.10 8.57 8.93
CA VAL A 99 12.78 9.84 8.28
C VAL A 99 11.29 10.02 8.47
N TYR A 100 10.93 10.90 9.40
CA TYR A 100 9.59 11.42 9.56
C TYR A 100 9.41 12.52 8.52
N VAL A 101 8.39 12.40 7.66
CA VAL A 101 7.89 13.52 6.87
C VAL A 101 6.39 13.61 7.11
N ALA A 102 5.96 14.85 7.37
CA ALA A 102 4.63 15.29 7.77
C ALA A 102 3.51 14.91 6.80
#